data_AF-A0A0B8P8N5-F1
#
_entry.id   AF-A0A0B8P8N5-F1
#
_cell.length_a   1.000
_cell.length_b   1.000
_cell.length_c   1.000
_cell.angle_alpha   90.00
_cell.angle_beta   90.00
_cell.angle_gamma   90.00
#
_symmetry.space_group_name_H-M   'P 1'
#
loop_
_entity.id
_entity.type
_entity.pdbx_description
1 polymer ?
#
loop_
_entity_poly.entity_id
_entity_poly.type
_entity_poly.pdbx_seq_one_letter_code
_entity_poly.pdbx_strand_id
1 'polypeptide(L)' 'MNAPLINDKKLMLDVKDLKVHFQIAQKSAWPWTKPIPLKAVDGVNVRLYEGETLGV' A
#
# COMPACT_ATOMS: atom_id res chain seq x y z
N MET A 1 -42.18 -10.40 -4.42
CA MET A 1 -41.48 -9.29 -5.10
C MET A 1 -40.14 -9.14 -4.39
N ASN A 2 -39.03 -9.51 -5.03
CA ASN A 2 -37.71 -9.44 -4.40
C ASN A 2 -37.07 -8.10 -4.79
N ALA A 3 -36.82 -7.23 -3.80
CA ALA A 3 -36.08 -6.01 -4.03
C ALA A 3 -34.63 -6.37 -4.43
N PRO A 4 -34.01 -5.64 -5.37
CA PRO A 4 -32.60 -5.83 -5.66
C PRO A 4 -31.81 -5.32 -4.45
N LEU A 5 -30.96 -6.18 -3.88
CA LEU A 5 -29.98 -5.73 -2.89
C LEU A 5 -28.98 -4.83 -3.63
N ILE A 6 -29.23 -3.52 -3.62
CA ILE A 6 -28.22 -2.52 -3.97
C ILE A 6 -27.17 -2.62 -2.87
N ASN A 7 -26.15 -3.43 -3.09
CA ASN A 7 -25.08 -3.63 -2.12
C ASN A 7 -24.07 -2.49 -2.29
N ASP A 8 -24.47 -1.28 -1.89
CA ASP A 8 -23.57 -0.14 -1.77
C ASP A 8 -22.68 -0.35 -0.54
N LYS A 9 -21.71 -1.26 -0.67
CA LYS A 9 -20.72 -1.48 0.38
C LYS A 9 -19.97 -0.17 0.62
N LYS A 10 -19.94 0.27 1.86
CA LYS A 10 -19.31 1.53 2.23
C LYS A 10 -17.81 1.45 1.98
N LEU A 11 -17.26 2.44 1.27
CA LEU A 11 -15.81 2.61 1.14
C LEU A 11 -15.23 3.01 2.50
N MET A 12 -14.30 2.21 3.02
CA MET A 12 -13.66 2.44 4.32
C MET A 12 -12.25 3.03 4.19
N LEU A 13 -11.52 2.64 3.15
CA LEU A 13 -10.17 3.12 2.86
C LEU A 13 -10.02 3.37 1.35
N ASP A 14 -9.52 4.54 0.97
CA ASP A 14 -9.11 4.87 -0.41
C ASP A 14 -7.71 5.49 -0.37
N VAL A 15 -6.70 4.68 -0.67
CA VAL A 15 -5.30 5.11 -0.75
C VAL A 15 -4.92 5.21 -2.23
N LYS A 16 -4.30 6.34 -2.58
CA LYS A 16 -3.82 6.61 -3.94
C LYS A 16 -2.31 6.80 -3.93
N ASP A 17 -1.64 6.26 -4.94
CA ASP A 17 -0.21 6.40 -5.18
C ASP A 17 0.66 6.11 -3.94
N LEU A 18 0.33 5.05 -3.18
CA LEU A 18 1.09 4.66 -2.00
C LEU A 18 2.54 4.34 -2.40
N LYS A 19 3.48 5.01 -1.76
CA LYS A 19 4.92 4.82 -1.95
C LYS A 19 5.59 4.62 -0.61
N VAL A 20 6.33 3.54 -0.48
CA VAL A 20 7.12 3.20 0.70
C VAL A 20 8.50 2.81 0.22
N HIS A 21 9.45 3.73 0.39
CA HIS A 21 10.84 3.53 -0.03
C HIS A 21 11.77 3.67 1.18
N PHE A 22 12.83 2.87 1.20
CA PHE A 22 13.85 2.86 2.24
C PHE A 22 15.20 3.19 1.64
N GLN A 23 16.07 3.84 2.42
CA GLN A 23 17.49 4.01 2.06
C GLN A 23 18.28 2.94 2.79
N ILE A 24 18.77 1.94 2.06
CA ILE A 24 19.46 0.79 2.62
C ILE A 24 20.97 0.98 2.47
N ALA A 25 21.68 0.89 3.59
CA ALA A 25 23.13 0.78 3.57
C ALA A 25 23.53 -0.63 3.14
N GLN A 26 24.45 -0.76 2.18
CA GLN A 26 24.96 -2.07 1.80
C GLN A 26 25.76 -2.69 2.94
N LYS A 27 25.74 -4.03 3.02
CA LYS A 27 26.55 -4.76 3.99
C LYS A 27 28.03 -4.43 3.77
N SER A 28 28.72 -4.12 4.86
CA SER A 28 30.14 -3.70 4.87
C SER A 28 30.44 -2.41 4.11
N ALA A 29 29.43 -1.57 3.85
CA ALA A 29 29.66 -0.23 3.33
C ALA A 29 30.31 0.67 4.39
N TRP A 30 31.23 1.52 3.96
CA TRP A 30 31.76 2.58 4.80
C TRP A 30 30.66 3.58 5.18
N PRO A 31 30.74 4.25 6.34
CA PRO A 31 29.72 5.20 6.81
C PRO A 31 29.43 6.37 5.85
N TRP A 32 30.38 6.71 4.97
CA TRP A 32 30.26 7.75 3.95
C TRP A 32 29.79 7.25 2.58
N THR A 33 29.52 5.96 2.43
CA THR A 33 28.98 5.40 1.18
C THR A 33 27.53 5.82 1.00
N LYS A 34 27.16 6.25 -0.21
CA LYS A 34 25.79 6.62 -0.55
C LYS A 34 24.83 5.41 -0.41
N PRO A 35 23.72 5.52 0.34
CA PRO A 35 22.72 4.46 0.45
C PRO A 35 22.00 4.16 -0.88
N ILE A 36 21.42 2.96 -0.97
CA ILE A 36 20.66 2.52 -2.14
C ILE A 36 19.16 2.60 -1.83
N PRO A 37 18.34 3.15 -2.74
CA PRO A 37 16.89 3.13 -2.58
C PRO A 37 16.32 1.72 -2.76
N LEU A 38 15.62 1.22 -1.76
CA LEU A 38 14.75 0.04 -1.84
C LEU A 38 13.30 0.49 -1.90
N LYS A 39 12.60 0.18 -2.99
CA LYS A 39 11.18 0.48 -3.15
C LYS A 39 10.34 -0.71 -2.68
N ALA A 40 9.79 -0.64 -1.47
CA ALA A 40 8.93 -1.70 -0.94
C ALA A 40 7.49 -1.59 -1.47
N VAL A 41 7.02 -0.37 -1.68
CA VAL A 41 5.76 -0.08 -2.39
C VAL A 41 6.02 1.09 -3.33
N ASP A 42 5.60 1.01 -4.60
CA ASP A 42 5.80 2.08 -5.56
C ASP A 42 4.54 2.35 -6.39
N GLY A 43 3.73 3.29 -5.92
CA GLY A 43 2.57 3.82 -6.65
C GLY A 43 1.34 2.93 -6.66
N VAL A 44 1.08 2.23 -5.55
CA VAL A 44 -0.06 1.32 -5.44
C VAL A 44 -1.32 2.07 -5.01
N ASN A 45 -2.45 1.77 -5.65
CA ASN A 45 -3.76 2.25 -5.24
C ASN A 45 -4.50 1.12 -4.50
N VAL A 46 -5.09 1.42 -3.35
CA VAL A 46 -5.82 0.45 -2.51
C VAL A 46 -7.19 1.01 -2.17
N ARG A 47 -8.23 0.23 -2.40
CA ARG A 47 -9.57 0.49 -1.87
C ARG A 47 -9.99 -0.68 -0.99
N LEU A 48 -10.48 -0.36 0.20
CA LEU A 48 -11.07 -1.36 1.09
C LEU A 48 -12.50 -0.96 1.37
N TYR A 49 -13.43 -1.85 1.06
CA TYR A 49 -14.84 -1.68 1.36
C TYR A 49 -15.23 -2.47 2.62
N GLU A 50 -16.38 -2.13 3.17
CA GLU A 50 -16.93 -2.79 4.33
C GLU A 50 -17.09 -4.31 4.11
N GLY A 51 -16.60 -5.08 5.09
CA GLY A 51 -16.59 -6.54 5.05
C GLY A 51 -15.46 -7.18 4.23
N GLU A 52 -14.54 -6.39 3.68
CA GLU A 52 -13.30 -6.88 3.07
C GLU A 52 -12.14 -6.86 4.07
N THR A 53 -11.19 -7.79 3.92
CA THR A 53 -9.97 -7.86 4.74
C THR A 53 -8.75 -7.58 3.88
N LEU A 54 -7.93 -6.61 4.28
CA LEU A 54 -6.63 -6.34 3.67
C LEU A 54 -5.54 -7.13 4.39
N GLY A 55 -4.83 -8.00 3.67
CA GLY A 55 -3.61 -8.66 4.15
C GLY A 55 -2.35 -7.92 3.69
N VAL A 56 -1.33 -7.84 4.56
CA VAL A 56 -0.03 -7.20 4.32
C VAL A 56 1.13 -8.08 4.75
#